data_AF-A0A3P9MIU4-F1
#
_entry.id   AF-A0A3P9MIU4-F1
#
_cell.length_a   1.000
_cell.length_b   1.000
_cell.length_c   1.000
_cell.angle_alpha   90.00
_cell.angle_beta   90.00
_cell.angle_gamma   90.00
#
_symmetry.space_group_name_H-M   'P 1'
#
loop_
_entity.id
_entity.type
_entity.pdbx_description
1 polymer ?
#
loop_
_entity_poly.entity_id
_entity_poly.type
_entity_poly.pdbx_seq_one_letter_code
_entity_poly.pdbx_strand_id
1 'polypeptide(L)'
;MAFKLSVLVLLLAVAMVTVVAQRRRVNPKVSDEWNYRDGSEQVNIRGVANLTQVLDDWRFDILRQMRGLLENDHQSLLPDYARIQPLSEALDDLYKEFNALKAHLGDLSEKFAAMETFIDELKASRANNPSPAGGAAASPAAAPRLPGRRVMRKKTSTPT
;
A
#
# COMPACT_ATOMS: atom_id res chain seq x y z
N MET A 1 -11.28 -14.70 74.91
CA MET A 1 -11.79 -15.79 74.04
C MET A 1 -12.80 -15.30 73.00
N ALA A 2 -13.76 -14.44 73.36
CA ALA A 2 -14.81 -13.96 72.45
C ALA A 2 -14.32 -13.20 71.20
N PHE A 3 -13.30 -12.35 71.32
CA PHE A 3 -12.74 -11.61 70.18
C PHE A 3 -12.15 -12.54 69.11
N LYS A 4 -11.47 -13.62 69.51
CA LYS A 4 -10.89 -14.60 68.57
C LYS A 4 -11.99 -15.37 67.83
N LEU A 5 -13.08 -15.71 68.52
CA LEU A 5 -14.26 -16.35 67.92
C LEU A 5 -14.98 -15.42 66.94
N SER A 6 -15.15 -14.14 67.29
CA SER A 6 -15.79 -13.15 66.41
C SER A 6 -14.97 -12.90 65.13
N VAL A 7 -13.64 -12.83 65.24
CA VAL A 7 -12.74 -12.72 64.08
C VAL A 7 -12.79 -13.99 63.22
N LEU A 8 -12.84 -15.17 63.83
CA LEU A 8 -12.94 -16.44 63.09
C LEU A 8 -14.27 -16.56 62.35
N VAL A 9 -15.39 -16.15 62.96
CA VAL A 9 -16.71 -16.11 62.32
C VAL A 9 -16.74 -15.10 61.16
N LEU A 10 -16.11 -13.93 61.33
CA LEU A 10 -16.00 -12.94 60.26
C LEU A 10 -15.20 -13.50 59.06
N LEU A 11 -14.07 -14.16 59.31
CA LEU A 11 -13.27 -14.80 58.27
C LEU A 11 -14.04 -15.90 57.54
N LEU A 12 -14.84 -16.70 58.27
CA LEU A 12 -15.70 -17.74 57.69
C LEU A 12 -16.81 -17.13 56.81
N ALA A 13 -17.43 -16.04 57.26
CA ALA A 13 -18.44 -15.33 56.48
C ALA A 13 -17.84 -14.73 55.19
N VAL A 14 -16.65 -14.13 55.26
CA VAL A 14 -15.94 -13.60 54.09
C VAL A 14 -15.58 -14.72 53.12
N ALA A 15 -15.09 -15.87 53.61
CA ALA A 15 -14.79 -17.04 52.78
C ALA A 15 -16.04 -17.60 52.08
N MET A 16 -17.18 -17.66 52.77
CA MET A 16 -18.45 -18.07 52.15
C MET A 16 -18.89 -17.10 51.05
N VAL A 17 -18.77 -15.80 51.27
CA VAL A 17 -19.12 -14.78 50.27
C VAL A 17 -18.19 -14.87 49.05
N THR A 18 -16.89 -15.10 49.23
CA THR A 18 -15.96 -15.26 48.11
C THR A 18 -16.20 -16.54 47.33
N VAL A 19 -16.53 -17.65 47.99
CA VAL A 19 -16.88 -18.92 47.32
C VAL A 19 -18.18 -18.78 46.52
N VAL A 20 -19.21 -18.11 47.06
CA VAL A 20 -20.47 -17.86 46.34
C VAL A 20 -20.26 -16.91 45.17
N ALA A 21 -19.43 -15.87 45.33
CA ALA A 21 -19.08 -14.95 44.26
C ALA A 21 -18.24 -15.61 43.16
N GLN A 22 -17.31 -16.50 43.53
CA GLN A 22 -16.53 -17.31 42.57
C GLN A 22 -17.44 -18.29 41.82
N ARG A 23 -18.35 -18.99 42.50
CA ARG A 23 -19.31 -19.92 41.85
C ARG A 23 -20.22 -19.21 40.85
N ARG A 24 -20.59 -17.94 41.09
CA ARG A 24 -21.32 -17.10 40.13
C ARG A 24 -20.47 -16.66 38.93
N ARG A 25 -19.15 -16.49 39.10
CA ARG A 25 -18.24 -16.14 37.99
C ARG A 25 -17.76 -17.35 37.16
N VAL A 26 -17.80 -18.55 37.72
CA VAL A 26 -17.34 -19.80 37.07
C VAL A 26 -18.45 -20.49 36.25
N ASN A 27 -19.64 -19.90 36.14
CA ASN A 27 -20.62 -20.35 35.14
C ASN A 27 -20.78 -19.39 33.94
N PRO A 28 -19.73 -19.12 33.14
CA PRO A 28 -19.86 -18.55 31.80
C PRO A 28 -19.92 -19.67 30.74
N LYS A 29 -20.50 -20.84 31.07
CA LYS A 29 -21.12 -21.74 30.08
C LYS A 29 -22.61 -21.38 30.14
N VAL A 30 -23.13 -20.35 29.46
CA VAL A 30 -23.13 -20.28 27.99
C VAL A 30 -23.16 -21.70 27.43
N SER A 31 -24.31 -22.34 27.59
CA SER A 31 -24.90 -22.96 26.42
C SER A 31 -25.02 -21.84 25.38
N ASP A 32 -23.99 -21.69 24.54
CA ASP A 32 -24.09 -21.05 23.23
C ASP A 32 -24.87 -21.98 22.28
N GLU A 33 -25.79 -22.75 22.84
CA GLU A 33 -26.65 -23.65 22.13
C GLU A 33 -27.81 -22.77 21.72
N TRP A 34 -27.73 -22.35 20.46
CA TRP A 34 -28.75 -21.54 19.82
C TRP A 34 -30.12 -22.17 20.07
N ASN A 35 -30.90 -21.56 20.96
CA ASN A 35 -32.19 -22.08 21.35
C ASN A 35 -33.23 -21.71 20.28
N TYR A 36 -33.35 -22.53 19.24
CA TYR A 36 -34.29 -22.34 18.12
C TYR A 36 -35.75 -22.20 18.56
N ARG A 37 -36.09 -22.63 19.79
CA ARG A 37 -37.44 -22.49 20.35
C ARG A 37 -37.68 -21.16 21.06
N ASP A 38 -36.63 -20.50 21.53
CA ASP A 38 -36.72 -19.20 22.20
C ASP A 38 -37.16 -18.14 21.16
N GLY A 39 -38.36 -17.59 21.33
CA GLY A 39 -38.99 -16.69 20.36
C GLY A 39 -39.85 -17.36 19.27
N SER A 40 -39.82 -18.69 19.13
CA SER A 40 -40.66 -19.41 18.14
C SER A 40 -42.16 -19.36 18.47
N GLU A 41 -42.49 -19.16 19.74
CA GLU A 41 -43.86 -18.98 20.23
C GLU A 41 -44.35 -17.53 20.16
N GLN A 42 -43.43 -16.58 19.94
CA GLN A 42 -43.74 -15.16 19.74
C GLN A 42 -44.03 -14.82 18.28
N VAL A 43 -43.74 -15.73 17.34
CA VAL A 43 -44.09 -15.57 15.92
C VAL A 43 -45.50 -16.07 15.65
N ASN A 44 -46.35 -15.13 15.22
CA ASN A 44 -47.75 -15.40 14.87
C ASN A 44 -47.84 -16.31 13.63
N ILE A 45 -48.07 -17.60 13.85
CA ILE A 45 -48.14 -18.64 12.81
C ILE A 45 -49.28 -18.41 11.79
N ARG A 46 -50.30 -17.61 12.14
CA ARG A 46 -51.40 -17.23 11.23
C ARG A 46 -50.98 -16.19 10.19
N GLY A 47 -49.85 -15.49 10.39
CA GLY A 47 -49.25 -14.56 9.44
C GLY A 47 -48.19 -15.19 8.54
N VAL A 48 -48.00 -16.52 8.58
CA VAL A 48 -46.90 -17.22 7.86
C VAL A 48 -47.01 -17.13 6.34
N ALA A 49 -48.22 -16.99 5.80
CA ALA A 49 -48.40 -16.68 4.38
C ALA A 49 -47.77 -15.33 3.98
N ASN A 50 -47.71 -14.38 4.91
CA ASN A 50 -47.03 -13.10 4.70
C ASN A 50 -45.53 -13.21 5.01
N LEU A 51 -45.13 -14.03 5.99
CA LEU A 51 -43.72 -14.22 6.31
C LEU A 51 -42.95 -14.82 5.12
N THR A 52 -43.46 -15.88 4.48
CA THR A 52 -42.82 -16.45 3.29
C THR A 52 -42.70 -15.44 2.15
N GLN A 53 -43.69 -14.57 1.97
CA GLN A 53 -43.65 -13.51 0.97
C GLN A 53 -42.61 -12.43 1.32
N VAL A 54 -42.57 -11.97 2.57
CA VAL A 54 -41.55 -11.00 3.05
C VAL A 54 -40.14 -11.56 2.90
N LEU A 55 -39.93 -12.86 3.20
CA LEU A 55 -38.64 -13.51 2.96
C LEU A 55 -38.29 -13.57 1.48
N ASP A 56 -39.26 -13.85 0.61
CA ASP A 56 -39.00 -13.91 -0.84
C ASP A 56 -38.73 -12.51 -1.41
N ASP A 57 -39.48 -11.50 -0.99
CA ASP A 57 -39.24 -10.09 -1.34
C ASP A 57 -37.83 -9.66 -0.91
N TRP A 58 -37.43 -9.95 0.34
CA TRP A 58 -36.07 -9.67 0.81
C TRP A 58 -34.99 -10.43 0.04
N ARG A 59 -35.24 -11.70 -0.27
CA ARG A 59 -34.33 -12.49 -1.11
C ARG A 59 -34.13 -11.82 -2.47
N PHE A 60 -35.21 -11.41 -3.13
CA PHE A 60 -35.13 -10.73 -4.41
C PHE A 60 -34.42 -9.39 -4.32
N ASP A 61 -34.70 -8.60 -3.28
CA ASP A 61 -34.10 -7.29 -3.10
C ASP A 61 -32.59 -7.38 -2.83
N ILE A 62 -32.17 -8.31 -1.97
CA ILE A 62 -30.75 -8.59 -1.71
C ILE A 62 -30.03 -9.05 -2.97
N LEU A 63 -30.60 -10.02 -3.71
CA LEU A 63 -29.98 -10.53 -4.94
C LEU A 63 -29.90 -9.45 -6.01
N ARG A 64 -30.91 -8.59 -6.10
CA ARG A 64 -30.93 -7.47 -7.05
C ARG A 64 -29.89 -6.41 -6.67
N GLN A 65 -29.77 -6.07 -5.40
CA GLN A 65 -28.74 -5.14 -4.91
C GLN A 65 -27.33 -5.71 -5.13
N MET A 66 -27.12 -6.98 -4.80
CA MET A 66 -25.83 -7.67 -5.03
C MET A 66 -25.47 -7.69 -6.51
N ARG A 67 -26.43 -8.03 -7.38
CA ARG A 67 -26.23 -8.00 -8.83
C ARG A 67 -25.91 -6.59 -9.32
N GLY A 68 -26.64 -5.58 -8.83
CA GLY A 68 -26.40 -4.18 -9.15
C GLY A 68 -24.99 -3.73 -8.77
N LEU A 69 -24.49 -4.13 -7.61
CA LEU A 69 -23.11 -3.88 -7.18
C LEU A 69 -22.09 -4.64 -8.05
N LEU A 70 -22.32 -5.92 -8.37
CA LEU A 70 -21.40 -6.68 -9.23
C LEU A 70 -21.33 -6.15 -10.66
N GLU A 71 -22.44 -5.66 -11.22
CA GLU A 71 -22.45 -5.17 -12.60
C GLU A 71 -21.93 -3.72 -12.68
N ASN A 72 -22.37 -2.84 -11.78
CA ASN A 72 -22.13 -1.40 -11.92
C ASN A 72 -21.02 -0.87 -11.01
N ASP A 73 -20.74 -1.53 -9.89
CA ASP A 73 -19.80 -1.07 -8.86
C ASP A 73 -18.88 -2.22 -8.39
N HIS A 74 -18.40 -3.03 -9.34
CA HIS A 74 -17.51 -4.16 -9.05
C HIS A 74 -16.20 -3.74 -8.38
N GLN A 75 -15.84 -2.46 -8.51
CA GLN A 75 -14.65 -1.85 -7.93
C GLN A 75 -14.75 -1.71 -6.40
N SER A 76 -15.95 -1.55 -5.84
CA SER A 76 -16.15 -1.47 -4.38
C SER A 76 -16.06 -2.82 -3.69
N LEU A 77 -16.39 -3.90 -4.40
CA LEU A 77 -16.30 -5.28 -3.90
C LEU A 77 -14.88 -5.86 -4.04
N LEU A 78 -14.18 -5.50 -5.10
CA LEU A 78 -12.84 -5.97 -5.41
C LEU A 78 -11.86 -4.79 -5.57
N PRO A 79 -11.59 -4.03 -4.49
CA PRO A 79 -10.74 -2.85 -4.53
C PRO A 79 -9.29 -3.17 -4.94
N ASP A 80 -8.88 -4.43 -4.85
CA ASP A 80 -7.57 -4.87 -5.31
C ASP A 80 -7.52 -5.08 -6.82
N TYR A 81 -8.62 -5.53 -7.46
CA TYR A 81 -8.69 -5.64 -8.92
C TYR A 81 -8.78 -4.29 -9.61
N ALA A 82 -9.42 -3.32 -8.95
CA ALA A 82 -9.45 -1.91 -9.37
C ALA A 82 -8.06 -1.31 -9.60
N ARG A 83 -7.10 -1.69 -8.74
CA ARG A 83 -5.73 -1.15 -8.75
C ARG A 83 -4.83 -1.84 -9.77
N ILE A 84 -5.18 -3.03 -10.25
CA ILE A 84 -4.34 -3.81 -11.17
C ILE A 84 -4.30 -3.16 -12.56
N GLN A 85 -5.42 -2.64 -13.05
CA GLN A 85 -5.49 -2.03 -14.39
C GLN A 85 -4.56 -0.82 -14.58
N PRO A 86 -4.60 0.24 -13.74
CA PRO A 86 -3.66 1.36 -13.89
C PRO A 86 -2.21 0.94 -13.65
N LEU A 87 -1.97 -0.08 -12.84
CA LEU A 87 -0.62 -0.63 -12.62
C LEU A 87 -0.09 -1.37 -13.86
N SER A 88 -0.98 -2.06 -14.60
CA SER A 88 -0.63 -2.71 -15.86
C SER A 88 -0.31 -1.70 -16.96
N GLU A 89 -1.02 -0.58 -17.00
CA GLU A 89 -0.75 0.52 -17.94
C GLU A 89 0.57 1.22 -17.61
N ALA A 90 0.83 1.51 -16.34
CA ALA A 90 2.12 2.05 -15.90
C ALA A 90 3.29 1.11 -16.22
N LEU A 91 3.08 -0.21 -16.17
CA LEU A 91 4.06 -1.21 -16.59
C LEU A 91 4.33 -1.18 -18.10
N ASP A 92 3.28 -1.06 -18.91
CA ASP A 92 3.38 -0.96 -20.37
C ASP A 92 4.14 0.30 -20.79
N ASP A 93 3.84 1.43 -20.14
CA ASP A 93 4.55 2.69 -20.37
C ASP A 93 6.01 2.63 -19.93
N LEU A 94 6.30 2.02 -18.77
CA LEU A 94 7.68 1.80 -18.34
C LEU A 94 8.45 0.90 -19.32
N TYR A 95 7.79 -0.09 -19.92
CA TYR A 95 8.39 -0.94 -20.94
C TYR A 95 8.72 -0.16 -22.22
N LYS A 96 7.86 0.77 -22.64
CA LYS A 96 8.13 1.68 -23.76
C LYS A 96 9.31 2.61 -23.45
N GLU A 97 9.34 3.22 -22.27
CA GLU A 97 10.44 4.07 -21.82
C GLU A 97 11.76 3.30 -21.74
N PHE A 98 11.74 2.06 -21.24
CA PHE A 98 12.92 1.21 -21.21
C PHE A 98 13.44 0.91 -22.62
N ASN A 99 12.55 0.61 -23.57
CA ASN A 99 12.95 0.41 -24.96
C ASN A 99 13.47 1.69 -25.62
N ALA A 100 12.89 2.85 -25.33
CA ALA A 100 13.40 4.14 -25.78
C ALA A 100 14.80 4.42 -25.20
N LEU A 101 15.02 4.10 -23.92
CA LEU A 101 16.33 4.23 -23.28
C LEU A 101 17.35 3.28 -23.92
N LYS A 102 16.95 2.05 -24.24
CA LYS A 102 17.79 1.08 -24.95
C LYS A 102 18.18 1.59 -26.34
N ALA A 103 17.25 2.18 -27.09
CA ALA A 103 17.56 2.82 -28.36
C ALA A 103 18.55 3.98 -28.18
N HIS A 104 18.33 4.84 -27.19
CA HIS A 104 19.25 5.93 -26.85
C HIS A 104 20.66 5.45 -26.50
N LEU A 105 20.79 4.32 -25.80
CA LEU A 105 22.09 3.71 -25.51
C LEU A 105 22.76 3.16 -26.76
N GLY A 106 21.98 2.55 -27.66
CA GLY A 106 22.44 2.11 -28.98
C GLY A 106 23.01 3.27 -29.79
N ASP A 107 22.24 4.35 -29.91
CA ASP A 107 22.66 5.58 -30.59
C ASP A 107 23.92 6.20 -29.97
N LEU A 108 24.03 6.20 -28.64
CA LEU A 108 25.24 6.69 -27.96
C LEU A 108 26.45 5.80 -28.26
N SER A 109 26.29 4.49 -28.23
CA SER A 109 27.35 3.54 -28.54
C SER A 109 27.85 3.70 -29.98
N GLU A 110 26.95 3.93 -30.94
CA GLU A 110 27.32 4.19 -32.32
C GLU A 110 28.08 5.52 -32.47
N LYS A 111 27.65 6.57 -31.74
CA LYS A 111 28.38 7.85 -31.69
C LYS A 111 29.78 7.70 -31.08
N PHE A 112 29.94 6.88 -30.05
CA PHE A 112 31.26 6.59 -29.48
C PHE A 112 32.14 5.84 -30.48
N ALA A 113 31.61 4.82 -31.16
CA ALA A 113 32.35 4.11 -32.20
C ALA A 113 32.79 5.06 -33.34
N ALA A 114 31.90 5.93 -33.81
CA ALA A 114 32.23 6.95 -34.80
C ALA A 114 33.31 7.91 -34.30
N MET A 115 33.24 8.34 -33.03
CA MET A 115 34.25 9.22 -32.43
C MET A 115 35.62 8.53 -32.27
N GLU A 116 35.65 7.25 -31.90
CA GLU A 116 36.87 6.45 -31.85
C GLU A 116 37.53 6.36 -33.24
N THR A 117 36.74 6.07 -34.28
CA THR A 117 37.26 6.05 -35.66
C THR A 117 37.79 7.41 -36.12
N PHE A 118 37.13 8.50 -35.74
CA PHE A 118 37.60 9.85 -36.05
C PHE A 118 38.92 10.19 -35.34
N ILE A 119 39.09 9.76 -34.09
CA ILE A 119 40.35 9.93 -33.35
C ILE A 119 41.47 9.11 -33.99
N ASP A 120 41.18 7.87 -34.40
CA ASP A 120 42.15 7.03 -35.09
C ASP A 120 42.56 7.64 -36.45
N GLU A 121 41.61 8.19 -37.21
CA GLU A 121 41.90 8.86 -38.48
C GLU A 121 42.72 10.15 -38.28
N LEU A 122 42.41 10.96 -37.26
CA LEU A 122 43.22 12.14 -36.90
C LEU A 122 44.64 11.75 -36.48
N LYS A 123 44.78 10.67 -35.70
CA LYS A 123 46.09 10.16 -35.27
C LYS A 123 46.88 9.59 -36.44
N ALA A 124 46.24 8.87 -37.35
CA ALA A 124 46.85 8.38 -38.58
C ALA A 124 47.26 9.52 -39.50
N SER A 125 46.42 10.55 -39.66
CA SER A 125 46.73 11.76 -40.42
C SER A 125 47.90 12.54 -39.82
N ARG A 126 47.98 12.62 -38.49
CA ARG A 126 49.13 13.21 -37.76
C ARG A 126 50.41 12.38 -37.94
N ALA A 127 50.31 11.05 -38.04
CA ALA A 127 51.44 10.17 -38.31
C ALA A 127 51.90 10.25 -39.78
N ASN A 128 50.98 10.42 -40.73
CA ASN A 128 51.27 10.57 -42.16
C ASN A 128 51.74 11.97 -42.56
N ASN A 129 51.48 13.00 -41.75
CA ASN A 129 52.01 14.35 -41.91
C ASN A 129 53.01 14.68 -40.79
N PRO A 130 54.30 14.29 -40.91
CA PRO A 130 55.34 14.77 -40.02
C PRO A 130 55.64 16.23 -40.36
N SER A 131 54.82 17.15 -39.87
CA SER A 131 55.19 18.57 -39.83
C SER A 131 56.40 18.72 -38.88
N PRO A 132 57.46 19.47 -39.25
CA PRO A 132 58.71 19.45 -38.51
C PRO A 132 58.51 20.03 -37.11
N ALA A 133 59.19 19.42 -36.15
CA ALA A 133 59.22 19.82 -34.75
C ALA A 133 59.37 21.35 -34.60
N GLY A 134 58.44 21.95 -33.87
CA GLY A 134 58.43 23.38 -33.58
C GLY A 134 57.91 23.65 -32.18
N GLY A 135 58.81 23.57 -31.21
CA GLY A 135 58.84 24.54 -30.11
C GLY A 135 58.04 24.23 -28.84
N ALA A 136 58.82 23.96 -27.79
CA ALA A 136 58.61 24.41 -26.41
C ALA A 136 57.42 23.83 -25.63
N ALA A 137 57.79 22.89 -24.75
CA ALA A 137 57.18 22.75 -23.45
C ALA A 137 57.05 24.13 -22.76
N ALA A 138 55.83 24.51 -22.43
CA ALA A 138 55.55 25.54 -21.45
C ALA A 138 54.73 24.91 -20.31
N SER A 139 55.36 24.81 -19.15
CA SER A 139 54.73 24.43 -17.88
C SER A 139 53.51 25.30 -17.56
N PRO A 140 52.55 24.78 -16.75
CA PRO A 140 51.30 25.46 -16.48
C PRO A 140 51.49 26.52 -15.39
N ALA A 141 51.19 27.77 -15.69
CA ALA A 141 51.08 28.81 -14.68
C ALA A 141 49.91 29.75 -14.98
N ALA A 142 49.18 30.06 -13.91
CA ALA A 142 48.15 31.10 -13.77
C ALA A 142 46.71 30.71 -14.15
N ALA A 143 45.99 30.20 -13.15
CA ALA A 143 44.53 30.31 -13.06
C ALA A 143 44.10 31.77 -12.82
N PRO A 144 43.03 32.25 -13.48
CA PRO A 144 42.25 33.38 -12.98
C PRO A 144 40.80 32.97 -12.68
N ARG A 145 40.53 32.88 -11.38
CA ARG A 145 39.35 33.36 -10.62
C ARG A 145 38.01 33.49 -11.38
N LEU A 146 37.08 32.59 -11.03
CA LEU A 146 35.65 32.69 -11.30
C LEU A 146 35.00 33.84 -10.49
N PRO A 147 34.17 34.71 -11.09
CA PRO A 147 33.24 35.54 -10.33
C PRO A 147 31.96 34.74 -10.01
N GLY A 148 31.74 34.52 -8.71
CA GLY A 148 30.56 33.84 -8.17
C GLY A 148 29.27 34.60 -8.49
N ARG A 149 28.41 33.98 -9.31
CA ARG A 149 27.04 34.43 -9.54
C ARG A 149 26.14 33.92 -8.42
N ARG A 150 25.87 34.79 -7.45
CA ARG A 150 24.79 34.62 -6.47
C ARG A 150 23.46 34.51 -7.21
N VAL A 151 22.76 33.38 -7.07
CA VAL A 151 21.36 33.24 -7.49
C VAL A 151 20.51 33.14 -6.23
N MET A 152 19.67 34.14 -6.04
CA MET A 152 18.70 34.26 -4.96
C MET A 152 17.74 33.07 -4.95
N ARG A 153 17.59 32.45 -3.77
CA ARG A 153 16.49 31.52 -3.48
C ARG A 153 15.17 32.31 -3.44
N LYS A 154 14.28 32.07 -4.40
CA LYS A 154 12.88 32.50 -4.27
C LYS A 154 12.11 31.42 -3.50
N LYS A 155 11.65 31.79 -2.29
CA LYS A 155 10.74 30.98 -1.47
C LYS A 155 9.34 30.95 -2.09
N THR A 156 8.67 29.85 -1.84
CA THR A 156 7.30 29.45 -2.21
C THR A 156 6.22 30.41 -1.71
N SER A 157 5.14 30.54 -2.49
CA SER A 157 3.87 31.10 -2.02
C SER A 157 2.72 30.53 -2.86
N THR A 158 2.04 29.53 -2.32
CA THR A 158 0.66 29.14 -2.67
C THR A 158 -0.30 30.19 -2.11
N PRO A 159 -1.27 30.66 -2.89
CA PRO A 159 -2.67 30.69 -2.43
C PRO A 159 -3.63 30.50 -3.63
N THR A 160 -4.89 30.06 -3.58
CA THR A 160 -5.90 29.73 -2.56
C THR A 160 -6.84 28.72 -3.23
#